data_AF-A0A960SZA6-F1
#
_entry.id   AF-A0A960SZA6-F1
#
_cell.length_a   1.000
_cell.length_b   1.000
_cell.length_c   1.000
_cell.angle_alpha   90.00
_cell.angle_beta   90.00
_cell.angle_gamma   90.00
#
_symmetry.space_group_name_H-M   'P 1'
#
loop_
_entity.id
_entity.type
_entity.pdbx_description
1 polymer ?
#
loop_
_entity_poly.entity_id
_entity_poly.type
_entity_poly.pdbx_seq_one_letter_code
_entity_poly.pdbx_strand_id
1 'polypeptide(L)'
;EYLSTTLIGESEILKIDGDGRVVLSDTIKAHAGIADRVTFVGQGFKFQIWEPQRFEAYREEAKNRLRDVRKRLGSGHRATGANQGTLE
;
A
#
# COMPACT_ATOMS: atom_id res chain seq x y z
N GLU A 1 1.51 -20.81 7.83
CA GLU A 1 0.74 -20.70 9.10
C GLU A 1 0.68 -19.29 9.71
N TYR A 2 1.78 -18.59 10.02
CA TYR A 2 1.72 -17.30 10.77
C TYR A 2 0.93 -16.16 10.09
N LEU A 3 1.05 -16.04 8.76
CA LEU A 3 0.33 -15.04 7.97
C LEU A 3 -1.19 -15.30 7.96
N SER A 4 -1.60 -16.57 7.83
CA SER A 4 -3.01 -16.96 7.77
C SER A 4 -3.73 -16.68 9.09
N THR A 5 -3.10 -17.00 10.23
CA THR A 5 -3.69 -16.76 11.56
C THR A 5 -3.85 -15.26 11.84
N THR A 6 -2.88 -14.44 11.45
CA THR A 6 -2.93 -12.98 11.70
C THR A 6 -3.89 -12.26 10.74
N LEU A 7 -3.86 -12.59 9.44
CA LEU A 7 -4.74 -11.93 8.47
C LEU A 7 -6.20 -12.38 8.58
N ILE A 8 -6.43 -13.68 8.71
CA ILE A 8 -7.80 -14.26 8.65
C ILE A 8 -8.43 -14.26 10.05
N GLY A 9 -7.62 -14.42 11.12
CA GLY A 9 -8.12 -14.39 12.50
C GLY A 9 -8.67 -13.04 12.93
N GLU A 10 -8.21 -11.94 12.33
CA GLU A 10 -8.68 -10.57 12.59
C GLU A 10 -9.69 -10.06 11.54
N SER A 11 -10.08 -10.90 10.58
CA SER A 11 -11.03 -10.52 9.54
C SER A 11 -12.48 -10.62 10.04
N GLU A 12 -13.24 -9.54 9.91
CA GLU A 12 -14.67 -9.49 10.26
C GLU A 12 -15.53 -9.29 9.00
N ILE A 13 -16.66 -10.00 8.91
CA ILE A 13 -17.65 -9.75 7.86
C ILE A 13 -18.46 -8.52 8.25
N LEU A 14 -18.17 -7.42 7.57
CA LEU A 14 -18.90 -6.17 7.73
C LEU A 14 -20.25 -6.23 7.01
N LYS A 15 -21.33 -6.01 7.75
CA LYS A 15 -22.68 -5.89 7.18
C LYS A 15 -22.93 -4.47 6.68
N ILE A 16 -23.49 -4.37 5.49
CA ILE A 16 -23.95 -3.12 4.91
C ILE A 16 -25.43 -2.97 5.27
N ASP A 17 -25.80 -1.83 5.85
CA ASP A 17 -27.21 -1.53 6.14
C ASP A 17 -27.98 -1.09 4.88
N GLY A 18 -29.30 -0.88 5.02
CA GLY A 18 -30.17 -0.49 3.90
C GLY A 18 -29.81 0.85 3.25
N ASP A 19 -29.06 1.70 3.95
CA ASP A 19 -28.59 3.00 3.46
C ASP A 19 -27.17 2.92 2.85
N GLY A 20 -26.60 1.71 2.76
CA GLY A 20 -25.26 1.48 2.20
C GLY A 20 -24.12 1.80 3.17
N ARG A 21 -24.40 1.98 4.46
CA ARG A 21 -23.37 2.26 5.48
C ARG A 21 -22.85 0.97 6.09
N VAL A 22 -21.60 1.05 6.55
CA VAL A 22 -20.92 -0.02 7.25
C VAL A 22 -20.47 0.50 8.60
N VAL A 23 -20.78 -0.24 9.66
CA VAL A 23 -20.30 0.06 11.01
C VAL A 23 -19.00 -0.70 11.23
N LEU A 24 -17.90 0.02 11.42
CA LEU A 24 -16.63 -0.58 11.83
C LEU A 24 -16.65 -0.83 13.34
N SER A 25 -16.34 -2.06 13.75
CA SER A 25 -16.19 -2.42 15.16
C SER A 25 -15.02 -1.64 15.81
N ASP A 26 -15.08 -1.48 17.13
CA ASP A 26 -14.02 -0.80 17.89
C ASP A 26 -12.65 -1.49 17.72
N THR A 27 -12.66 -2.82 17.55
CA THR A 27 -11.46 -3.61 17.26
C THR A 27 -10.80 -3.19 15.95
N ILE A 28 -11.57 -3.04 14.87
CA ILE A 28 -11.04 -2.62 13.56
C ILE A 28 -10.53 -1.17 13.63
N LYS A 29 -11.28 -0.28 14.29
CA LYS A 29 -10.86 1.12 14.48
C LYS A 29 -9.55 1.20 15.26
N ALA A 30 -9.42 0.43 16.35
CA ALA A 30 -8.21 0.39 17.17
C ALA A 30 -7.01 -0.17 16.39
N HIS A 31 -7.20 -1.26 15.65
CA HIS A 31 -6.14 -1.86 14.83
C HIS A 31 -5.66 -0.89 13.73
N ALA A 32 -6.59 -0.28 13.00
CA ALA A 32 -6.26 0.69 11.95
C ALA A 32 -5.73 2.03 12.52
N GLY A 33 -5.96 2.30 13.80
CA GLY A 33 -5.67 3.58 14.44
C GLY A 33 -6.58 4.71 13.96
N ILE A 34 -7.80 4.39 13.56
CA ILE A 34 -8.79 5.35 13.06
C ILE A 34 -9.50 5.99 14.27
N ALA A 35 -9.44 7.32 14.34
CA ALA A 35 -10.18 8.10 15.33
C ALA A 35 -11.50 8.63 14.73
N ASP A 36 -11.45 9.78 14.08
CA ASP A 36 -12.60 10.51 13.53
C ASP A 36 -12.60 10.57 12.00
N ARG A 37 -11.42 10.47 11.39
CA ARG A 37 -11.21 10.61 9.95
C ARG A 37 -10.60 9.37 9.34
N VAL A 38 -11.01 9.11 8.09
CA VAL A 38 -10.54 7.98 7.28
C VAL A 38 -10.18 8.42 5.88
N THR A 39 -9.26 7.69 5.26
CA THR A 39 -8.91 7.78 3.85
C THR A 39 -9.17 6.44 3.18
N PHE A 40 -9.88 6.45 2.06
CA PHE A 40 -10.13 5.27 1.24
C PHE A 40 -9.15 5.23 0.06
N VAL A 41 -8.44 4.12 -0.06
CA VAL A 41 -7.41 3.93 -1.10
C VAL A 41 -7.79 2.74 -1.97
N GLY A 42 -8.15 3.00 -3.23
CA GLY A 42 -8.52 1.96 -4.19
C GLY A 42 -7.31 1.14 -4.66
N GLN A 43 -7.49 -0.18 -4.74
CA GLN A 43 -6.51 -1.15 -5.26
C GLN A 43 -7.19 -2.06 -6.29
N GLY A 44 -7.86 -1.46 -7.27
CA GLY A 44 -8.61 -2.18 -8.31
C GLY A 44 -9.86 -2.84 -7.75
N PHE A 45 -9.78 -4.14 -7.44
CA PHE A 45 -10.93 -4.95 -7.00
C PHE A 45 -11.22 -4.85 -5.49
N LYS A 46 -10.34 -4.18 -4.75
CA LYS A 46 -10.50 -3.93 -3.30
C LYS A 46 -10.11 -2.49 -2.99
N PHE A 47 -10.43 -2.06 -1.78
CA PHE A 47 -9.93 -0.80 -1.24
C PHE A 47 -9.35 -1.03 0.16
N GLN A 48 -8.54 -0.09 0.62
CA GLN A 48 -8.06 -0.04 1.98
C GLN A 48 -8.61 1.19 2.69
N ILE A 49 -8.82 1.07 3.99
CA ILE A 49 -9.18 2.17 4.87
C ILE A 49 -7.97 2.48 5.74
N TRP A 50 -7.59 3.75 5.80
CA TRP A 50 -6.45 4.23 6.58
C TRP A 50 -6.84 5.43 7.43
N GLU A 51 -6.11 5.65 8.51
CA GLU A 51 -6.02 6.97 9.11
C GLU A 51 -5.20 7.89 8.18
N PRO A 52 -5.63 9.15 7.94
CA PRO A 52 -5.06 9.97 6.86
C PRO A 52 -3.56 10.26 7.02
N GLN A 53 -3.10 10.56 8.22
CA GLN A 53 -1.72 10.94 8.51
C GLN A 53 -0.77 9.73 8.36
N ARG A 54 -1.21 8.55 8.82
CA ARG A 54 -0.50 7.28 8.63
C ARG A 54 -0.39 6.93 7.14
N PHE A 55 -1.46 7.15 6.38
CA PHE A 55 -1.41 6.91 4.94
C PHE A 55 -0.43 7.84 4.23
N GLU A 56 -0.38 9.12 4.59
CA GLU A 56 0.55 10.06 3.95
C GLU A 56 2.01 9.67 4.23
N ALA A 57 2.34 9.29 5.47
CA ALA A 57 3.66 8.78 5.81
C ALA A 57 4.02 7.51 5.01
N TYR A 58 3.08 6.55 4.93
CA TYR A 58 3.27 5.33 4.15
C TYR A 58 3.47 5.62 2.66
N ARG A 59 2.71 6.57 2.10
CA ARG A 59 2.78 6.97 0.70
C ARG A 59 4.13 7.58 0.36
N GLU A 60 4.66 8.45 1.21
CA GLU A 60 5.99 9.04 1.01
C GLU A 60 7.10 7.99 1.07
N GLU A 61 7.01 7.04 2.02
CA GLU A 61 7.96 5.92 2.08
C GLU A 61 7.90 5.06 0.80
N ALA A 62 6.69 4.72 0.34
CA ALA A 62 6.49 3.94 -0.88
C ALA A 62 7.05 4.65 -2.13
N LYS A 63 6.86 5.97 -2.25
CA LYS A 63 7.45 6.78 -3.32
C LYS A 63 8.97 6.74 -3.29
N ASN A 64 9.58 6.84 -2.10
CA ASN A 64 11.03 6.78 -1.95
C ASN A 64 11.58 5.40 -2.35
N ARG A 65 10.94 4.31 -1.91
CA ARG A 65 11.30 2.95 -2.33
C ARG A 65 11.21 2.77 -3.85
N LEU A 66 10.16 3.30 -4.49
CA LEU A 66 10.02 3.21 -5.95
C LEU A 66 11.15 3.96 -6.68
N ARG A 67 11.56 5.13 -6.17
CA ARG A 67 12.71 5.88 -6.71
C ARG A 67 13.99 5.05 -6.63
N ASP A 68 14.23 4.36 -5.52
CA ASP A 68 15.42 3.54 -5.33
C ASP A 68 15.43 2.29 -6.23
N VAL A 69 14.28 1.61 -6.36
CA VAL A 69 14.11 0.50 -7.31
C VAL A 69 14.38 0.98 -8.74
N ARG A 70 13.82 2.13 -9.14
CA ARG A 70 14.05 2.70 -10.48
C ARG A 70 15.51 3.07 -10.71
N LYS A 71 16.22 3.59 -9.71
CA LYS A 71 17.67 3.86 -9.80
C LYS A 71 18.47 2.58 -10.02
N ARG A 72 18.15 1.50 -9.30
CA ARG A 72 18.81 0.18 -9.46
C ARG A 72 18.55 -0.44 -10.83
N LEU A 73 17.31 -0.34 -11.33
CA LEU A 73 16.95 -0.85 -12.65
C LEU A 73 17.53 0.01 -13.79
N GLY A 74 17.56 1.33 -13.64
CA GLY A 74 18.08 2.26 -14.65
C GLY A 74 19.62 2.32 -14.74
N SER A 75 20.34 1.83 -13.73
CA SER A 75 21.81 1.73 -13.76
C SER A 75 22.30 0.52 -14.58
N GLY A 76 21.46 -0.52 -14.77
CA GLY A 76 21.78 -1.67 -15.63
C GLY A 76 21.72 -1.37 -17.14
N HIS A 77 20.88 -0.42 -17.58
CA HIS A 77 20.68 -0.14 -19.01
C HIS A 77 21.73 0.83 -19.61
N ARG A 78 22.49 1.55 -18.78
CA ARG A 78 23.56 2.47 -19.25
C ARG A 78 24.89 1.77 -19.50
N ALA A 79 25.11 0.57 -18.95
CA ALA A 79 26.38 -0.15 -19.10
C ALA A 79 26.51 -0.91 -20.43
N THR A 80 25.41 -1.19 -21.13
CA THR A 80 25.40 -2.01 -22.36
C THR A 80 25.51 -1.22 -23.67
N GLY A 81 25.46 0.12 -23.64
CA GLY A 81 25.52 0.97 -24.83
C GLY A 81 26.86 1.68 -25.09
N ALA A 82 27.85 1.53 -24.21
CA ALA A 82 29.08 2.32 -24.24
C ALA A 82 30.32 1.59 -24.82
N ASN A 83 30.12 0.49 -25.56
CA ASN A 83 31.23 -0.27 -26.14
C ASN A 83 31.01 -0.71 -27.60
N GLN A 84 30.47 0.18 -28.44
CA GLN A 84 30.53 0.05 -29.90
C GLN A 84 30.78 1.44 -30.52
N GLY A 85 32.04 1.78 -30.71
CA GLY A 85 32.42 3.02 -31.37
C GLY A 85 33.83 3.48 -31.06
N THR A 86 34.83 2.65 -31.32
CA THR A 86 36.20 3.05 -31.69
C THR A 86 36.93 1.76 -32.08
N LEU A 87 36.98 1.44 -33.37
CA LEU A 87 38.15 0.88 -34.05
C LEU A 87 38.02 1.23 -35.54
N GLU A 88 39.17 1.60 -36.10
CA GLU A 88 39.48 2.14 -37.43
C GLU A 88 38.78 1.49 -38.64
#